data_AF-A0A4Q5YZF6-F1
#
_entry.id   AF-A0A4Q5YZF6-F1
#
_cell.length_a   1.000
_cell.length_b   1.000
_cell.length_c   1.000
_cell.angle_alpha   90.00
_cell.angle_beta   90.00
_cell.angle_gamma   90.00
#
_symmetry.space_group_name_H-M   'P 1'
#
loop_
_entity.id
_entity.type
_entity.pdbx_description
1 polymer ?
#
loop_
_entity_poly.entity_id
_entity_poly.type
_entity_poly.pdbx_seq_one_letter_code
_entity_poly.pdbx_strand_id
1 'polypeptide(L)'
;MLVLVKCFVVSFIVYTIGFITQRLQYLRNAAENLASGKTGLKIIPEANDAIGSLTKSILAIDRNDRKLAIAAKAIGDGDFSVVVEPRSEEDILGNSIAHMKTNLQAYARSNEEKIWAQTGISQINDSLRGDKDVNTLGQDALNTLVPYLECQSGLFYAANDNFLRFEAGYAVSNLDAIPKEIKFGETLIGQAALTRQVTLLENVPDAFLQIRTGLGAAQPRHTLVVPLVTDNIVEGVMELSSLNSISAVKAEFLREAAGDIAISLRSAKSKMLLQQLFEQTQAQAEELQSQHAELENINAELEAQAEKLQTSEEELKVQQEELMQANQELEERTRQLEERNALIVERNLEIQQKAEELELTTKYKSEFLANMSHELRTPLNSILLLSRLMGENTEANLTGEQVEYAKVIQSSGPGLLSLIDEILD
;
A
#
# COMPACT_ATOMS: atom_id res chain seq x y z
N MET A 1 19.07 -136.04 -4.57
CA MET A 1 18.59 -135.01 -3.61
C MET A 1 19.56 -133.83 -3.50
N LEU A 2 20.86 -134.04 -3.23
CA LEU A 2 21.84 -132.97 -2.99
C LEU A 2 22.07 -131.99 -4.18
N VAL A 3 22.05 -132.49 -5.42
CA VAL A 3 22.28 -131.67 -6.62
C VAL A 3 21.12 -130.70 -6.89
N LEU A 4 19.87 -131.16 -6.71
CA LEU A 4 18.67 -130.34 -6.85
C LEU A 4 18.63 -129.19 -5.83
N VAL A 5 19.05 -129.45 -4.58
CA VAL A 5 19.15 -128.42 -3.54
C VAL A 5 20.21 -127.38 -3.91
N LYS A 6 21.39 -127.80 -4.42
CA LYS A 6 22.43 -126.87 -4.89
C LYS A 6 21.96 -126.02 -6.06
N CYS A 7 21.28 -126.60 -7.05
CA CYS A 7 20.72 -125.86 -8.18
C CYS A 7 19.64 -124.85 -7.72
N PHE A 8 18.79 -125.23 -6.76
CA PHE A 8 17.80 -124.32 -6.19
C PHE A 8 18.44 -123.15 -5.44
N VAL A 9 19.46 -123.41 -4.61
CA VAL A 9 20.18 -122.35 -3.88
C VAL A 9 20.88 -121.40 -4.84
N VAL A 10 21.56 -121.91 -5.88
CA VAL A 10 22.21 -121.06 -6.88
C VAL A 10 21.17 -120.23 -7.65
N SER A 11 20.06 -120.84 -8.08
CA SER A 11 18.97 -120.12 -8.76
C SER A 11 18.34 -119.04 -7.87
N PHE A 12 18.12 -119.35 -6.59
CA PHE A 12 17.61 -118.40 -5.61
C PHE A 12 18.58 -117.24 -5.37
N ILE A 13 19.88 -117.51 -5.27
CA ILE A 13 20.92 -116.47 -5.13
C ILE A 13 20.96 -115.58 -6.37
N VAL A 14 21.00 -116.16 -7.58
CA VAL A 14 21.00 -115.41 -8.85
C VAL A 14 19.73 -114.57 -8.99
N TYR A 15 18.57 -115.12 -8.64
CA TYR A 15 17.31 -114.39 -8.61
C TYR A 15 17.36 -113.21 -7.63
N THR A 16 17.84 -113.44 -6.41
CA THR A 16 17.93 -112.40 -5.37
C THR A 16 18.92 -111.30 -5.74
N ILE A 17 20.07 -111.65 -6.33
CA ILE A 17 21.06 -110.69 -6.83
C ILE A 17 20.48 -109.87 -8.00
N GLY A 18 19.82 -110.53 -8.95
CA GLY A 18 19.16 -109.85 -10.08
C GLY A 18 18.09 -108.86 -9.60
N PHE A 19 17.27 -109.29 -8.64
CA PHE A 19 16.22 -108.48 -8.02
C PHE A 19 16.78 -107.25 -7.29
N ILE A 20 17.85 -107.42 -6.51
CA ILE A 20 18.53 -106.31 -5.82
C ILE A 20 19.18 -105.35 -6.83
N THR A 21 19.86 -105.88 -7.84
CA THR A 21 20.58 -105.09 -8.85
C THR A 21 19.62 -104.20 -9.64
N GLN A 22 18.47 -104.76 -10.06
CA GLN A 22 17.44 -103.99 -10.78
C GLN A 22 16.90 -102.84 -9.92
N ARG A 23 16.63 -103.07 -8.63
CA ARG A 23 16.17 -102.03 -7.69
C ARG A 23 17.21 -100.95 -7.45
N LEU A 24 18.48 -101.32 -7.31
CA LEU A 24 19.59 -100.37 -7.20
C LEU A 24 19.75 -99.51 -8.47
N GLN A 25 19.53 -100.09 -9.65
CA GLN A 25 19.59 -99.35 -10.91
C GLN A 25 18.47 -98.30 -11.01
N TYR A 26 17.25 -98.62 -10.54
CA TYR A 26 16.16 -97.64 -10.43
C TYR A 26 16.50 -96.50 -9.46
N LEU A 27 17.08 -96.82 -8.29
CA LEU A 27 17.51 -95.80 -7.34
C LEU A 27 18.65 -94.93 -7.87
N ARG A 28 19.60 -95.52 -8.61
CA ARG A 28 20.67 -94.76 -9.27
C ARG A 28 20.10 -93.78 -10.27
N ASN A 29 19.23 -94.23 -11.17
CA ASN A 29 18.60 -93.36 -12.16
C ASN A 29 17.76 -92.25 -11.50
N ALA A 30 17.12 -92.54 -10.37
CA ALA A 30 16.40 -91.54 -9.58
C ALA A 30 17.32 -90.49 -8.96
N ALA A 31 18.45 -90.92 -8.40
CA ALA A 31 19.46 -90.01 -7.87
C ALA A 31 20.10 -89.16 -8.98
N GLU A 32 20.37 -89.72 -10.17
CA GLU A 32 20.85 -88.98 -11.34
C GLU A 32 19.83 -87.93 -11.82
N ASN A 33 18.54 -88.28 -11.83
CA ASN A 33 17.48 -87.33 -12.15
C ASN A 33 17.41 -86.18 -11.12
N LEU A 34 17.49 -86.49 -9.83
CA LEU A 34 17.49 -85.48 -8.77
C LEU A 34 18.72 -84.58 -8.84
N ALA A 35 19.90 -85.16 -9.08
CA ALA A 35 21.16 -84.43 -9.23
C ALA A 35 21.16 -83.50 -10.47
N SER A 36 20.40 -83.84 -11.51
CA SER A 36 20.18 -82.97 -12.68
C SER A 36 19.04 -81.96 -12.50
N GLY A 37 18.44 -81.87 -11.31
CA GLY A 37 17.37 -80.92 -10.98
C GLY A 37 15.96 -81.35 -11.42
N LYS A 38 15.78 -82.59 -11.91
CA LYS A 38 14.45 -83.12 -12.23
C LYS A 38 13.76 -83.58 -10.95
N THR A 39 12.52 -83.13 -10.76
CA THR A 39 11.69 -83.49 -9.62
C THR A 39 10.40 -84.20 -10.03
N GLY A 40 9.71 -84.84 -9.08
CA GLY A 40 8.48 -85.60 -9.31
C GLY A 40 8.76 -87.08 -9.60
N LEU A 41 9.64 -87.68 -8.81
CA LEU A 41 10.04 -89.08 -8.97
C LEU A 41 8.86 -90.03 -8.69
N LYS A 42 8.58 -90.95 -9.62
CA LYS A 42 7.55 -91.99 -9.49
C LYS A 42 8.18 -93.32 -9.08
N ILE A 43 8.58 -93.43 -7.82
CA ILE A 43 9.20 -94.65 -7.27
C ILE A 43 8.34 -95.15 -6.11
N ILE A 44 8.09 -96.45 -6.06
CA ILE A 44 7.24 -97.08 -5.04
C ILE A 44 8.14 -97.73 -3.98
N PRO A 45 8.01 -97.38 -2.69
CA PRO A 45 8.74 -98.04 -1.62
C PRO A 45 8.06 -99.38 -1.28
N GLU A 46 8.57 -100.49 -1.83
CA GLU A 46 7.93 -101.81 -1.68
C GLU A 46 8.61 -102.76 -0.68
N ALA A 47 9.72 -102.38 -0.04
CA ALA A 47 10.44 -103.26 0.89
C ALA A 47 10.81 -102.57 2.20
N ASN A 48 10.79 -103.33 3.30
CA ASN A 48 11.20 -102.88 4.64
C ASN A 48 12.69 -103.21 4.89
N ASP A 49 13.52 -102.97 3.86
CA ASP A 49 14.96 -103.23 3.84
C ASP A 49 15.76 -101.93 3.64
N ALA A 50 17.08 -102.04 3.49
CA ALA A 50 17.96 -100.88 3.27
C ALA A 50 17.61 -100.11 1.98
N ILE A 51 17.20 -100.81 0.92
CA ILE A 51 16.81 -100.22 -0.37
C ILE A 51 15.52 -99.42 -0.20
N GLY A 52 14.55 -99.94 0.54
CA GLY A 52 13.33 -99.22 0.90
C GLY A 52 13.58 -97.96 1.72
N SER A 53 14.52 -98.01 2.68
CA SER A 53 14.91 -96.83 3.47
C SER A 53 15.56 -95.73 2.62
N LEU A 54 16.47 -96.12 1.70
CA LEU A 54 17.08 -95.20 0.73
C LEU A 54 16.02 -94.60 -0.22
N THR A 55 15.07 -95.42 -0.68
CA THR A 55 13.96 -94.97 -1.52
C THR A 55 13.12 -93.91 -0.80
N LYS A 56 12.79 -94.14 0.48
CA LYS A 56 12.06 -93.15 1.31
C LYS A 56 12.85 -91.85 1.47
N SER A 57 14.18 -91.94 1.66
CA SER A 57 15.05 -90.76 1.81
C SER A 57 15.12 -89.94 0.52
N ILE A 58 15.29 -90.58 -0.65
CA ILE A 58 15.29 -89.89 -1.95
C ILE A 58 13.93 -89.23 -2.23
N LEU A 59 12.82 -89.92 -1.93
CA LEU A 59 11.48 -89.34 -2.07
C LEU A 59 11.26 -88.15 -1.12
N ALA A 60 11.84 -88.18 0.08
CA ALA A 60 11.78 -87.05 1.00
C ALA A 60 12.55 -85.84 0.44
N ILE A 61 13.74 -86.06 -0.14
CA ILE A 61 14.52 -84.98 -0.78
C ILE A 61 13.72 -84.40 -1.97
N ASP A 62 13.22 -85.24 -2.88
CA ASP A 62 12.41 -84.79 -4.04
C ASP A 62 11.19 -83.96 -3.62
N ARG A 63 10.46 -84.40 -2.59
CA ARG A 63 9.30 -83.64 -2.08
C ARG A 63 9.72 -82.28 -1.52
N ASN A 64 10.84 -82.21 -0.82
CA ASN A 64 11.32 -80.97 -0.21
C ASN A 64 11.83 -80.01 -1.27
N ASP A 65 12.60 -80.47 -2.25
CA ASP A 65 13.07 -79.65 -3.36
C ASP A 65 11.89 -79.09 -4.15
N ARG A 66 10.82 -79.88 -4.36
CA ARG A 66 9.57 -79.38 -4.97
C ARG A 66 8.89 -78.32 -4.13
N LYS A 67 8.79 -78.51 -2.81
CA LYS A 67 8.19 -77.51 -1.92
C LYS A 67 8.98 -76.19 -1.95
N LEU A 68 10.30 -76.27 -1.89
CA LEU A 68 11.17 -75.10 -1.94
C LEU A 68 11.11 -74.42 -3.31
N ALA A 69 11.06 -75.17 -4.41
CA ALA A 69 10.89 -74.60 -5.75
C ALA A 69 9.53 -73.88 -5.91
N ILE A 70 8.44 -74.45 -5.39
CA ILE A 70 7.12 -73.81 -5.38
C ILE A 70 7.15 -72.54 -4.54
N ALA A 71 7.76 -72.59 -3.36
CA ALA A 71 7.87 -71.43 -2.49
C ALA A 71 8.73 -70.33 -3.11
N ALA A 72 9.89 -70.66 -3.69
CA ALA A 72 10.76 -69.71 -4.36
C ALA A 72 10.05 -69.03 -5.54
N LYS A 73 9.26 -69.79 -6.32
CA LYS A 73 8.44 -69.23 -7.39
C LYS A 73 7.37 -68.28 -6.83
N ALA A 74 6.60 -68.70 -5.82
CA ALA A 74 5.58 -67.86 -5.20
C ALA A 74 6.15 -66.55 -4.65
N ILE A 75 7.31 -66.61 -3.96
CA ILE A 75 8.04 -65.44 -3.48
C ILE A 75 8.47 -64.53 -4.64
N GLY A 76 8.99 -65.11 -5.72
CA GLY A 76 9.37 -64.36 -6.94
C GLY A 76 8.19 -63.69 -7.63
N ASP A 77 7.00 -64.30 -7.54
CA ASP A 77 5.74 -63.77 -8.07
C ASP A 77 5.07 -62.75 -7.10
N GLY A 78 5.69 -62.48 -5.93
CA GLY A 78 5.20 -61.51 -4.93
C GLY A 78 4.27 -62.08 -3.86
N ASP A 79 4.02 -63.39 -3.86
CA ASP A 79 3.23 -64.06 -2.83
C ASP A 79 4.10 -64.47 -1.63
N PHE A 80 4.10 -63.63 -0.60
CA PHE A 80 4.80 -63.89 0.66
C PHE A 80 3.94 -64.67 1.68
N SER A 81 2.74 -65.13 1.32
CA SER A 81 1.91 -65.95 2.23
C SER A 81 2.42 -67.39 2.34
N VAL A 82 3.24 -67.84 1.39
CA VAL A 82 3.78 -69.21 1.35
C VAL A 82 4.62 -69.54 2.59
N VAL A 83 4.38 -70.69 3.20
CA VAL A 83 5.13 -71.14 4.37
C VAL A 83 6.44 -71.78 3.93
N VAL A 84 7.56 -71.27 4.45
CA VAL A 84 8.90 -71.84 4.26
C VAL A 84 9.44 -72.20 5.62
N GLU A 85 9.41 -73.49 5.94
CA GLU A 85 9.95 -74.05 7.18
C GLU A 85 11.24 -74.82 6.87
N PRO A 86 12.40 -74.31 7.30
CA PRO A 86 13.67 -75.05 7.20
C PRO A 86 13.58 -76.36 7.98
N ARG A 87 14.19 -77.43 7.43
CA ARG A 87 14.14 -78.78 8.05
C ARG A 87 14.95 -78.89 9.34
N SER A 88 16.00 -78.09 9.44
CA SER A 88 16.90 -77.99 10.58
C SER A 88 17.71 -76.70 10.47
N GLU A 89 18.48 -76.37 11.51
CA GLU A 89 19.45 -75.27 11.45
C GLU A 89 20.53 -75.48 10.37
N GLU A 90 20.80 -76.73 9.99
CA GLU A 90 21.74 -77.10 8.92
C GLU A 90 21.12 -77.08 7.51
N ASP A 91 19.81 -76.83 7.37
CA ASP A 91 19.15 -76.77 6.07
C ASP A 91 19.47 -75.47 5.34
N ILE A 92 20.65 -75.40 4.72
CA ILE A 92 21.17 -74.20 4.04
C ILE A 92 20.14 -73.64 3.05
N LEU A 93 19.52 -74.50 2.23
CA LEU A 93 18.59 -74.05 1.19
C LEU A 93 17.26 -73.55 1.79
N GLY A 94 16.69 -74.30 2.74
CA GLY A 94 15.47 -73.89 3.45
C GLY A 94 15.66 -72.56 4.18
N ASN A 95 16.76 -72.41 4.93
CA ASN A 95 17.09 -71.19 5.66
C ASN A 95 17.34 -70.01 4.71
N SER A 96 18.04 -70.23 3.59
CA SER A 96 18.30 -69.17 2.60
C SER A 96 17.02 -68.66 1.94
N ILE A 97 16.09 -69.55 1.58
CA ILE A 97 14.80 -69.17 1.00
C ILE A 97 13.91 -68.48 2.04
N ALA A 98 13.91 -68.93 3.29
CA ALA A 98 13.17 -68.28 4.37
C ALA A 98 13.70 -66.86 4.65
N HIS A 99 15.01 -66.69 4.65
CA HIS A 99 15.65 -65.38 4.81
C HIS A 99 15.35 -64.46 3.60
N MET A 100 15.46 -64.99 2.38
CA MET A 100 15.09 -64.25 1.15
C MET A 100 13.63 -63.80 1.17
N LYS A 101 12.70 -64.68 1.57
CA LYS A 101 11.28 -64.34 1.74
C LYS A 101 11.13 -63.13 2.66
N THR A 102 11.75 -63.19 3.84
CA THR A 102 11.62 -62.15 4.87
C THR A 102 12.16 -60.81 4.36
N ASN A 103 13.32 -60.81 3.69
CA ASN A 103 13.93 -59.61 3.15
C ASN A 103 13.11 -59.01 1.99
N LEU A 104 12.64 -59.85 1.06
CA LEU A 104 11.81 -59.39 -0.06
C LEU A 104 10.45 -58.88 0.41
N GLN A 105 9.84 -59.52 1.42
CA GLN A 105 8.60 -59.05 2.02
C GLN A 105 8.79 -57.69 2.71
N ALA A 106 9.88 -57.52 3.47
CA ALA A 106 10.21 -56.25 4.10
C ALA A 106 10.49 -55.16 3.05
N TYR A 107 11.21 -55.50 1.98
CA TYR A 107 11.50 -54.60 0.87
C TYR A 107 10.21 -54.20 0.13
N ALA A 108 9.34 -55.15 -0.20
CA ALA A 108 8.07 -54.90 -0.88
C ALA A 108 7.19 -53.96 -0.04
N ARG A 109 7.03 -54.23 1.25
CA ARG A 109 6.28 -53.36 2.17
C ARG A 109 6.88 -51.96 2.25
N SER A 110 8.20 -51.84 2.46
CA SER A 110 8.87 -50.54 2.53
C SER A 110 8.74 -49.76 1.22
N ASN A 111 8.79 -50.46 0.07
CA ASN A 111 8.60 -49.85 -1.23
C ASN A 111 7.15 -49.40 -1.46
N GLU A 112 6.16 -50.17 -1.05
CA GLU A 112 4.75 -49.77 -1.06
C GLU A 112 4.50 -48.53 -0.20
N GLU A 113 5.03 -48.49 1.03
CA GLU A 113 4.95 -47.34 1.94
C GLU A 113 5.58 -46.08 1.31
N LYS A 114 6.71 -46.23 0.60
CA LYS A 114 7.37 -45.14 -0.13
C LYS A 114 6.56 -44.65 -1.32
N ILE A 115 6.04 -45.56 -2.15
CA ILE A 115 5.19 -45.20 -3.31
C ILE A 115 3.94 -44.49 -2.84
N TRP A 116 3.32 -44.97 -1.75
CA TRP A 116 2.18 -44.32 -1.11
C TRP A 116 2.56 -42.88 -0.74
N ALA A 117 3.59 -42.68 0.10
CA ALA A 117 4.00 -41.33 0.53
C ALA A 117 4.31 -40.39 -0.65
N GLN A 118 5.06 -40.85 -1.66
CA GLN A 118 5.37 -40.05 -2.85
C GLN A 118 4.13 -39.67 -3.65
N THR A 119 3.16 -40.59 -3.77
CA THR A 119 1.88 -40.31 -4.43
C THR A 119 1.11 -39.23 -3.66
N GLY A 120 1.09 -39.31 -2.33
CA GLY A 120 0.50 -38.28 -1.47
C GLY A 120 1.17 -36.91 -1.65
N ILE A 121 2.50 -36.86 -1.66
CA ILE A 121 3.25 -35.60 -1.81
C ILE A 121 2.96 -34.99 -3.18
N SER A 122 2.89 -35.80 -4.24
CA SER A 122 2.50 -35.32 -5.57
C SER A 122 1.10 -34.71 -5.55
N GLN A 123 0.11 -35.38 -4.95
CA GLN A 123 -1.27 -34.87 -4.87
C GLN A 123 -1.34 -33.56 -4.09
N ILE A 124 -0.58 -33.43 -3.00
CA ILE A 124 -0.48 -32.19 -2.24
C ILE A 124 0.14 -31.08 -3.09
N ASN A 125 1.27 -31.32 -3.71
CA ASN A 125 1.93 -30.33 -4.57
C ASN A 125 1.09 -29.93 -5.79
N ASP A 126 0.26 -30.83 -6.32
CA ASP A 126 -0.73 -30.50 -7.34
C ASP A 126 -1.86 -29.63 -6.78
N SER A 127 -2.35 -29.92 -5.57
CA SER A 127 -3.39 -29.13 -4.90
C SER A 127 -2.92 -27.73 -4.51
N LEU A 128 -1.64 -27.55 -4.18
CA LEU A 128 -1.08 -26.26 -3.75
C LEU A 128 -0.66 -25.36 -4.92
N ARG A 129 -0.58 -25.92 -6.14
CA ARG A 129 -0.16 -25.17 -7.33
C ARG A 129 -1.14 -24.07 -7.72
N GLY A 130 -0.59 -23.01 -8.29
CA GLY A 130 -1.35 -21.89 -8.85
C GLY A 130 -1.28 -20.65 -7.98
N ASP A 131 -2.08 -19.66 -8.37
CA ASP A 131 -2.16 -18.37 -7.70
C ASP A 131 -3.34 -18.36 -6.72
N LYS A 132 -3.05 -18.70 -5.45
CA LYS A 132 -4.06 -18.90 -4.41
C LYS A 132 -3.80 -17.98 -3.24
N ASP A 133 -4.86 -17.43 -2.68
CA ASP A 133 -4.79 -16.77 -1.39
C ASP A 133 -4.59 -17.80 -0.26
N VAL A 134 -4.25 -17.29 0.92
CA VAL A 134 -3.95 -18.11 2.10
C VAL A 134 -5.13 -19.02 2.50
N ASN A 135 -6.36 -18.50 2.39
CA ASN A 135 -7.59 -19.20 2.74
C ASN A 135 -7.81 -20.40 1.80
N THR A 136 -7.78 -20.16 0.49
CA THR A 136 -7.98 -21.17 -0.56
C THR A 136 -6.87 -22.22 -0.49
N LEU A 137 -5.62 -21.81 -0.29
CA LEU A 137 -4.49 -22.72 -0.11
C LEU A 137 -4.69 -23.63 1.10
N GLY A 138 -5.08 -23.07 2.25
CA GLY A 138 -5.36 -23.85 3.46
C GLY A 138 -6.52 -24.83 3.26
N GLN A 139 -7.58 -24.40 2.56
CA GLN A 139 -8.73 -25.26 2.27
C GLN A 139 -8.36 -26.42 1.32
N ASP A 140 -7.59 -26.15 0.27
CA ASP A 140 -7.14 -27.18 -0.67
C ASP A 140 -6.19 -28.18 -0.01
N ALA A 141 -5.26 -27.70 0.82
CA ALA A 141 -4.39 -28.56 1.61
C ALA A 141 -5.20 -29.52 2.50
N LEU A 142 -6.23 -29.00 3.20
CA LEU A 142 -7.11 -29.83 4.02
C LEU A 142 -7.97 -30.79 3.18
N ASN A 143 -8.51 -30.33 2.05
CA ASN A 143 -9.33 -31.15 1.15
C ASN A 143 -8.55 -32.34 0.57
N THR A 144 -7.23 -32.21 0.43
CA THR A 144 -6.36 -33.31 -0.01
C THR A 144 -5.88 -34.16 1.16
N LEU A 145 -5.35 -33.55 2.24
CA LEU A 145 -4.79 -34.29 3.37
C LEU A 145 -5.82 -35.09 4.16
N VAL A 146 -6.98 -34.49 4.47
CA VAL A 146 -7.95 -35.11 5.37
C VAL A 146 -8.46 -36.45 4.80
N PRO A 147 -8.92 -36.53 3.54
CA PRO A 147 -9.30 -37.81 2.93
C PRO A 147 -8.11 -38.76 2.77
N TYR A 148 -6.94 -38.25 2.34
CA TYR A 148 -5.78 -39.09 2.05
C TYR A 148 -5.21 -39.79 3.29
N LEU A 149 -5.22 -39.09 4.43
CA LEU A 149 -4.81 -39.64 5.74
C LEU A 149 -5.92 -40.43 6.44
N GLU A 150 -7.14 -40.43 5.90
CA GLU A 150 -8.36 -40.97 6.52
C GLU A 150 -8.69 -40.28 7.85
N CYS A 151 -8.40 -38.98 7.94
CA CYS A 151 -8.86 -38.11 9.02
C CYS A 151 -10.32 -37.71 8.76
N GLN A 152 -11.00 -37.21 9.80
CA GLN A 152 -12.41 -36.82 9.71
C GLN A 152 -12.61 -35.31 9.72
N SER A 153 -11.71 -34.56 10.36
CA SER A 153 -11.77 -33.10 10.39
C SER A 153 -10.39 -32.50 10.44
N GLY A 154 -10.28 -31.22 10.07
CA GLY A 154 -9.05 -30.47 10.21
C GLY A 154 -9.24 -28.96 10.24
N LEU A 155 -8.28 -28.26 10.84
CA LEU A 155 -8.19 -26.81 10.90
C LEU A 155 -6.85 -26.36 10.32
N PHE A 156 -6.85 -25.17 9.73
CA PHE A 156 -5.67 -24.54 9.17
C PHE A 156 -5.57 -23.12 9.71
N TYR A 157 -4.40 -22.81 10.28
CA TYR A 157 -4.06 -21.48 10.75
C TYR A 157 -2.81 -20.97 10.04
N ALA A 158 -2.82 -19.71 9.64
CA ALA A 158 -1.62 -19.02 9.14
C ALA A 158 -1.01 -18.17 10.25
N ALA A 159 0.31 -18.16 10.33
CA ALA A 159 1.05 -17.33 11.27
C ALA A 159 1.11 -15.89 10.77
N ASN A 160 0.81 -14.95 11.67
CA ASN A 160 1.03 -13.52 11.52
C ASN A 160 1.75 -13.02 12.77
N ASP A 161 3.04 -12.70 12.64
CA ASP A 161 3.95 -12.42 13.75
C ASP A 161 3.95 -13.54 14.82
N ASN A 162 3.43 -13.24 16.03
CA ASN A 162 3.33 -14.16 17.16
C ASN A 162 1.91 -14.72 17.36
N PHE A 163 1.03 -14.55 16.37
CA PHE A 163 -0.34 -15.03 16.40
C PHE A 163 -0.62 -15.98 15.23
N LEU A 164 -1.54 -16.90 15.43
CA LEU A 164 -2.07 -17.81 14.45
C LEU A 164 -3.49 -17.38 14.14
N ARG A 165 -3.76 -17.02 12.90
CA ARG A 165 -5.09 -16.64 12.42
C ARG A 165 -5.76 -17.84 11.77
N PHE A 166 -7.02 -18.09 12.11
CA PHE A 166 -7.81 -19.13 11.47
C PHE A 166 -8.06 -18.79 9.99
N GLU A 167 -7.75 -19.73 9.10
CA GLU A 167 -7.90 -19.54 7.65
C GLU A 167 -8.87 -20.54 7.04
N ALA A 168 -8.74 -21.83 7.34
CA ALA A 168 -9.59 -22.85 6.71
C ALA A 168 -10.00 -23.97 7.67
N GLY A 169 -11.09 -24.65 7.33
CA GLY A 169 -11.63 -25.75 8.12
C GLY A 169 -12.25 -26.83 7.24
N TYR A 170 -12.03 -28.08 7.62
CA TYR A 170 -12.61 -29.25 6.96
C TYR A 170 -13.50 -30.01 7.94
N ALA A 171 -14.77 -30.20 7.55
CA ALA A 171 -15.79 -30.89 8.35
C ALA A 171 -15.90 -30.38 9.80
N VAL A 172 -15.84 -29.06 9.96
CA VAL A 172 -15.99 -28.38 11.24
C VAL A 172 -17.47 -28.11 11.52
N SER A 173 -17.93 -28.54 12.68
CA SER A 173 -19.33 -28.44 13.09
C SER A 173 -19.80 -27.02 13.45
N ASN A 174 -18.94 -26.23 14.10
CA ASN A 174 -19.25 -24.87 14.55
C ASN A 174 -18.05 -23.96 14.32
N LEU A 175 -18.09 -23.18 13.23
CA LEU A 175 -17.04 -22.23 12.85
C LEU A 175 -16.93 -21.03 13.81
N ASP A 176 -17.99 -20.73 14.57
CA ASP A 176 -18.01 -19.61 15.53
C ASP A 176 -17.36 -19.99 16.86
N ALA A 177 -17.33 -21.27 17.19
CA ALA A 177 -16.62 -21.79 18.36
C ALA A 177 -15.10 -21.88 18.16
N ILE A 178 -14.61 -21.71 16.92
CA ILE A 178 -13.18 -21.73 16.63
C ILE A 178 -12.55 -20.39 17.01
N PRO A 179 -11.48 -20.39 17.84
CA PRO A 179 -10.69 -19.20 18.09
C PRO A 179 -10.17 -18.60 16.78
N LYS A 180 -10.55 -17.36 16.47
CA LYS A 180 -10.09 -16.69 15.24
C LYS A 180 -8.60 -16.35 15.28
N GLU A 181 -8.08 -16.11 16.47
CA GLU A 181 -6.67 -15.85 16.73
C GLU A 181 -6.19 -16.65 17.94
N ILE A 182 -4.99 -17.21 17.84
CA ILE A 182 -4.32 -17.97 18.90
C ILE A 182 -2.90 -17.44 19.03
N LYS A 183 -2.47 -17.04 20.22
CA LYS A 183 -1.09 -16.60 20.43
C LYS A 183 -0.13 -17.80 20.47
N PHE A 184 1.10 -17.61 20.04
CA PHE A 184 2.15 -18.62 20.20
C PHE A 184 2.35 -18.95 21.69
N GLY A 185 2.43 -20.24 22.01
CA GLY A 185 2.45 -20.77 23.38
C GLY A 185 1.08 -20.94 24.04
N GLU A 186 -0.01 -20.45 23.44
CA GLU A 186 -1.37 -20.68 23.95
C GLU A 186 -2.02 -21.88 23.26
N THR A 187 -2.73 -22.72 24.01
CA THR A 187 -3.33 -23.98 23.54
C THR A 187 -2.30 -24.97 22.96
N LEU A 188 -2.73 -26.17 22.55
CA LEU A 188 -1.84 -27.12 21.87
C LEU A 188 -1.40 -26.59 20.49
N ILE A 189 -2.24 -25.82 19.80
CA ILE A 189 -1.95 -25.25 18.48
C ILE A 189 -0.84 -24.20 18.59
N GLY A 190 -1.00 -23.22 19.48
CA GLY A 190 0.03 -22.21 19.72
C GLY A 190 1.29 -22.78 20.37
N GLN A 191 1.17 -23.80 21.22
CA GLN A 191 2.35 -24.49 21.76
C GLN A 191 3.14 -25.22 20.67
N ALA A 192 2.47 -25.88 19.72
CA ALA A 192 3.14 -26.52 18.59
C ALA A 192 3.85 -25.50 17.68
N ALA A 193 3.25 -24.31 17.47
CA ALA A 193 3.94 -23.21 16.81
C ALA A 193 5.20 -22.77 17.59
N LEU A 194 5.11 -22.63 18.91
CA LEU A 194 6.26 -22.21 19.72
C LEU A 194 7.40 -23.25 19.72
N THR A 195 7.07 -24.54 19.84
CA THR A 195 8.07 -25.62 19.90
C THR A 195 8.56 -26.08 18.53
N ARG A 196 7.80 -25.80 17.46
CA ARG A 196 8.05 -26.29 16.09
C ARG A 196 8.06 -27.81 15.99
N GLN A 197 7.34 -28.48 16.89
CA GLN A 197 7.24 -29.93 16.94
C GLN A 197 5.81 -30.39 16.71
N VAL A 198 5.68 -31.50 15.97
CA VAL A 198 4.39 -32.19 15.81
C VAL A 198 3.96 -32.72 17.17
N THR A 199 2.73 -32.40 17.56
CA THR A 199 2.11 -32.90 18.79
C THR A 199 1.04 -33.91 18.43
N LEU A 200 1.17 -35.14 18.95
CA LEU A 200 0.14 -36.18 18.83
C LEU A 200 -0.58 -36.29 20.19
N LEU A 201 -1.87 -36.02 20.19
CA LEU A 201 -2.74 -36.25 21.33
C LEU A 201 -3.50 -37.56 21.12
N GLU A 202 -3.26 -38.51 22.01
CA GLU A 202 -3.97 -39.79 22.06
C GLU A 202 -5.06 -39.74 23.14
N ASN A 203 -6.18 -40.44 22.91
CA ASN A 203 -7.29 -40.54 23.87
C ASN A 203 -7.87 -39.17 24.27
N VAL A 204 -8.24 -38.37 23.27
CA VAL A 204 -8.83 -37.05 23.46
C VAL A 204 -10.12 -37.16 24.30
N PRO A 205 -10.26 -36.43 25.43
CA PRO A 205 -11.44 -36.55 26.28
C PRO A 205 -12.72 -36.05 25.61
N ASP A 206 -13.85 -36.67 25.97
CA ASP A 206 -15.19 -36.52 25.40
C ASP A 206 -15.73 -35.08 25.22
N ALA A 207 -15.20 -34.12 25.97
CA ALA A 207 -15.66 -32.74 26.02
C ALA A 207 -14.91 -31.77 25.09
N PHE A 208 -13.82 -32.19 24.43
CA PHE A 208 -12.91 -31.29 23.72
C PHE A 208 -13.25 -31.09 22.24
N LEU A 209 -13.68 -32.15 21.52
CA LEU A 209 -13.94 -32.08 20.08
C LEU A 209 -15.04 -33.06 19.66
N GLN A 210 -15.91 -32.67 18.73
CA GLN A 210 -16.93 -33.55 18.13
C GLN A 210 -16.88 -33.53 16.60
N ILE A 211 -16.68 -34.71 16.01
CA ILE A 211 -16.89 -34.97 14.58
C ILE A 211 -18.38 -35.22 14.38
N ARG A 212 -19.04 -34.46 13.51
CA ARG A 212 -20.49 -34.59 13.27
C ARG A 212 -20.77 -35.07 11.86
N THR A 213 -21.82 -35.88 11.75
CA THR A 213 -22.48 -36.21 10.49
C THR A 213 -23.89 -35.63 10.53
N GLY A 214 -24.63 -35.72 9.40
CA GLY A 214 -26.05 -35.37 9.38
C GLY A 214 -26.93 -36.24 10.30
N LEU A 215 -26.40 -37.36 10.82
CA LEU A 215 -27.14 -38.34 11.61
C LEU A 215 -26.68 -38.43 13.08
N GLY A 216 -25.46 -38.00 13.40
CA GLY A 216 -24.92 -38.18 14.75
C GLY A 216 -23.56 -37.51 14.94
N ALA A 217 -22.96 -37.74 16.10
CA ALA A 217 -21.65 -37.21 16.46
C ALA A 217 -20.76 -38.34 17.01
N ALA A 218 -19.46 -38.25 16.72
CA ALA A 218 -18.42 -39.13 17.23
C ALA A 218 -17.24 -38.29 17.74
N GLN A 219 -16.46 -38.86 18.66
CA GLN A 219 -15.29 -38.19 19.22
C GLN A 219 -14.02 -38.71 18.53
N PRO A 220 -13.07 -37.83 18.17
CA PRO A 220 -11.78 -38.29 17.66
C PRO A 220 -11.01 -39.04 18.74
N ARG A 221 -10.29 -40.08 18.34
CA ARG A 221 -9.38 -40.80 19.24
C ARG A 221 -7.96 -40.23 19.20
N HIS A 222 -7.60 -39.62 18.07
CA HIS A 222 -6.28 -39.07 17.83
C HIS A 222 -6.41 -37.68 17.22
N THR A 223 -5.63 -36.73 17.72
CA THR A 223 -5.50 -35.39 17.15
C THR A 223 -4.03 -35.07 16.95
N LEU A 224 -3.68 -34.67 15.73
CA LEU A 224 -2.35 -34.19 15.37
C LEU A 224 -2.39 -32.67 15.27
N VAL A 225 -1.39 -32.03 15.85
CA VAL A 225 -1.10 -30.62 15.64
C VAL A 225 0.26 -30.53 14.96
N VAL A 226 0.28 -30.01 13.75
CA VAL A 226 1.42 -30.02 12.85
C VAL A 226 1.82 -28.59 12.52
N PRO A 227 2.97 -28.11 13.03
CA PRO A 227 3.48 -26.81 12.65
C PRO A 227 4.00 -26.85 11.20
N LEU A 228 3.68 -25.82 10.44
CA LEU A 228 4.14 -25.59 9.08
C LEU A 228 5.39 -24.71 9.16
N VAL A 229 6.56 -25.29 8.93
CA VAL A 229 7.85 -24.62 9.19
C VAL A 229 8.69 -24.58 7.92
N THR A 230 9.17 -23.39 7.56
CA THR A 230 10.18 -23.21 6.51
C THR A 230 11.31 -22.35 7.03
N ASP A 231 12.58 -22.74 6.80
CA ASP A 231 13.76 -21.98 7.24
C ASP A 231 13.72 -21.59 8.74
N ASN A 232 13.26 -22.51 9.60
CA ASN A 232 13.03 -22.30 11.04
C ASN A 232 11.98 -21.23 11.40
N ILE A 233 11.19 -20.75 10.44
CA ILE A 233 10.07 -19.83 10.64
C ILE A 233 8.78 -20.61 10.56
N VAL A 234 7.87 -20.38 11.52
CA VAL A 234 6.54 -20.99 11.51
C VAL A 234 5.65 -20.14 10.62
N GLU A 235 5.21 -20.74 9.51
CA GLU A 235 4.31 -20.09 8.57
C GLU A 235 2.84 -20.32 8.92
N GLY A 236 2.55 -21.37 9.68
CA GLY A 236 1.20 -21.73 10.12
C GLY A 236 1.17 -23.00 10.95
N VAL A 237 -0.03 -23.47 11.28
CA VAL A 237 -0.26 -24.74 11.99
C VAL A 237 -1.51 -25.40 11.42
N MET A 238 -1.44 -26.72 11.22
CA MET A 238 -2.61 -27.53 10.91
C MET A 238 -2.98 -28.41 12.10
N GLU A 239 -4.27 -28.56 12.34
CA GLU A 239 -4.80 -29.56 13.26
C GLU A 239 -5.59 -30.59 12.46
N LEU A 240 -5.33 -31.88 12.68
CA LEU A 240 -6.03 -32.98 12.02
C LEU A 240 -6.56 -33.95 13.06
N SER A 241 -7.83 -34.33 12.98
CA SER A 241 -8.46 -35.24 13.94
C SER A 241 -8.94 -36.51 13.25
N SER A 242 -8.64 -37.66 13.87
CA SER A 242 -8.98 -38.99 13.37
C SER A 242 -9.64 -39.87 14.44
N LEU A 243 -10.60 -40.69 14.00
CA LEU A 243 -11.21 -41.79 14.74
C LEU A 243 -10.29 -43.01 14.81
N ASN A 244 -9.37 -43.13 13.85
CA ASN A 244 -8.46 -44.25 13.70
C ASN A 244 -7.06 -43.91 14.24
N SER A 245 -6.27 -44.93 14.57
CA SER A 245 -4.86 -44.75 14.94
C SER A 245 -4.04 -44.28 13.75
N ILE A 246 -3.07 -43.41 14.02
CA ILE A 246 -2.19 -42.84 13.00
C ILE A 246 -0.87 -43.60 13.01
N SER A 247 -0.54 -44.25 11.89
CA SER A 247 0.70 -45.01 11.77
C SER A 247 1.92 -44.10 11.68
N ALA A 248 3.10 -44.62 12.03
CA ALA A 248 4.36 -43.89 11.88
C ALA A 248 4.60 -43.41 10.44
N VAL A 249 4.20 -44.22 9.44
CA VAL A 249 4.30 -43.87 8.00
C VAL A 249 3.43 -42.65 7.67
N LYS A 250 2.18 -42.61 8.15
CA LYS A 250 1.27 -41.47 7.96
C LYS A 250 1.83 -40.20 8.63
N ALA A 251 2.39 -40.33 9.83
CA ALA A 251 3.00 -39.21 10.56
C ALA A 251 4.26 -38.66 9.86
N GLU A 252 5.09 -39.53 9.29
CA GLU A 252 6.29 -39.12 8.54
C GLU A 252 5.93 -38.42 7.23
N PHE A 253 5.00 -39.00 6.47
CA PHE A 253 4.44 -38.36 5.27
C PHE A 253 3.90 -36.96 5.59
N LEU A 254 3.17 -36.80 6.70
CA LEU A 254 2.61 -35.52 7.10
C LEU A 254 3.69 -34.50 7.47
N ARG A 255 4.81 -34.93 8.05
CA ARG A 255 5.97 -34.05 8.30
C ARG A 255 6.58 -33.54 7.00
N GLU A 256 6.74 -34.42 6.01
CA GLU A 256 7.25 -34.04 4.69
C GLU A 256 6.28 -33.09 3.97
N ALA A 257 4.99 -33.43 3.92
CA ALA A 257 3.94 -32.60 3.33
C ALA A 257 3.81 -31.22 4.00
N ALA A 258 4.01 -31.14 5.32
CA ALA A 258 3.97 -29.88 6.05
C ALA A 258 5.05 -28.89 5.58
N GLY A 259 6.22 -29.38 5.15
CA GLY A 259 7.27 -28.54 4.57
C GLY A 259 6.82 -27.88 3.26
N ASP A 260 6.27 -28.67 2.34
CA ASP A 260 5.76 -28.19 1.04
C ASP A 260 4.59 -27.20 1.20
N ILE A 261 3.68 -27.49 2.15
CA ILE A 261 2.59 -26.59 2.51
C ILE A 261 3.12 -25.29 3.10
N ALA A 262 4.13 -25.34 3.98
CA ALA A 262 4.73 -24.15 4.58
C ALA A 262 5.38 -23.23 3.53
N ILE A 263 6.10 -23.80 2.56
CA ILE A 263 6.72 -23.05 1.46
C ILE A 263 5.64 -22.37 0.61
N SER A 264 4.56 -23.09 0.31
CA SER A 264 3.45 -22.57 -0.50
C SER A 264 2.70 -21.47 0.24
N LEU A 265 2.45 -21.66 1.54
CA LEU A 265 1.83 -20.67 2.42
C LEU A 265 2.65 -19.39 2.51
N ARG A 266 3.97 -19.50 2.70
CA ARG A 266 4.89 -18.35 2.69
C ARG A 266 4.79 -17.58 1.38
N SER A 267 4.80 -18.29 0.26
CA SER A 267 4.72 -17.68 -1.08
C SER A 267 3.40 -16.91 -1.26
N ALA A 268 2.27 -17.49 -0.84
CA ALA A 268 0.98 -16.83 -0.85
C ALA A 268 0.95 -15.57 0.04
N LYS A 269 1.47 -15.65 1.27
CA LYS A 269 1.58 -14.51 2.19
C LYS A 269 2.44 -13.39 1.63
N SER A 270 3.64 -13.71 1.13
CA SER A 270 4.56 -12.73 0.55
C SER A 270 3.93 -12.03 -0.65
N LYS A 271 3.21 -12.77 -1.49
CA LYS A 271 2.50 -12.19 -2.64
C LYS A 271 1.40 -11.22 -2.21
N MET A 272 0.57 -11.61 -1.23
CA MET A 272 -0.48 -10.75 -0.70
C MET A 272 0.10 -9.45 -0.12
N LEU A 273 1.19 -9.54 0.65
CA LEU A 273 1.89 -8.37 1.19
C LEU A 273 2.44 -7.48 0.07
N LEU A 274 3.05 -8.07 -0.97
CA LEU A 274 3.56 -7.32 -2.12
C LEU A 274 2.43 -6.58 -2.86
N GLN A 275 1.28 -7.22 -3.04
CA GLN A 275 0.13 -6.58 -3.68
C GLN A 275 -0.40 -5.41 -2.84
N GLN A 276 -0.52 -5.57 -1.53
CA GLN A 276 -0.93 -4.50 -0.63
C GLN A 276 0.05 -3.32 -0.64
N LEU A 277 1.36 -3.60 -0.58
CA LEU A 277 2.40 -2.56 -0.65
C LEU A 277 2.42 -1.86 -2.01
N PHE A 278 2.15 -2.59 -3.10
CA PHE A 278 2.04 -2.02 -4.44
C PHE A 278 0.85 -1.05 -4.54
N GLU A 279 -0.33 -1.46 -4.08
CA GLU A 279 -1.53 -0.61 -4.05
C GLU A 279 -1.30 0.65 -3.20
N GLN A 280 -0.67 0.51 -2.02
CA GLN A 280 -0.31 1.66 -1.17
C GLN A 280 0.69 2.60 -1.85
N THR A 281 1.70 2.05 -2.52
CA THR A 281 2.70 2.84 -3.25
C THR A 281 2.06 3.59 -4.43
N GLN A 282 1.13 2.95 -5.13
CA GLN A 282 0.38 3.58 -6.22
C GLN A 282 -0.48 4.74 -5.70
N ALA A 283 -1.23 4.53 -4.63
CA ALA A 283 -2.05 5.58 -4.02
C ALA A 283 -1.19 6.77 -3.54
N GLN A 284 -0.04 6.50 -2.93
CA GLN A 284 0.91 7.56 -2.53
C GLN A 284 1.49 8.32 -3.73
N ALA A 285 1.77 7.63 -4.86
CA ALA A 285 2.26 8.28 -6.07
C ALA A 285 1.18 9.19 -6.69
N GLU A 286 -0.08 8.75 -6.72
CA GLU A 286 -1.22 9.55 -7.20
C GLU A 286 -1.44 10.79 -6.31
N GLU A 287 -1.36 10.65 -4.98
CA GLU A 287 -1.46 11.77 -4.04
C GLU A 287 -0.32 12.77 -4.23
N LEU A 288 0.92 12.31 -4.34
CA LEU A 288 2.08 13.17 -4.60
C LEU A 288 1.95 13.90 -5.93
N GLN A 289 1.47 13.24 -6.99
CA GLN A 289 1.26 13.87 -8.28
C GLN A 289 0.19 14.97 -8.20
N SER A 290 -0.89 14.75 -7.43
CA SER A 290 -1.91 15.77 -7.19
C SER A 290 -1.34 16.96 -6.42
N GLN A 291 -0.57 16.72 -5.36
CA GLN A 291 0.09 17.80 -4.59
C GLN A 291 1.07 18.59 -5.46
N HIS A 292 1.83 17.91 -6.32
CA HIS A 292 2.77 18.57 -7.21
C HIS A 292 2.06 19.47 -8.24
N ALA A 293 0.92 19.04 -8.78
CA ALA A 293 0.10 19.85 -9.68
C ALA A 293 -0.53 21.06 -8.97
N GLU A 294 -0.96 20.89 -7.71
CA GLU A 294 -1.47 22.00 -6.90
C GLU A 294 -0.36 23.03 -6.59
N LEU A 295 0.84 22.56 -6.24
CA LEU A 295 2.00 23.43 -6.04
C LEU A 295 2.41 24.18 -7.31
N GLU A 296 2.37 23.53 -8.48
CA GLU A 296 2.62 24.20 -9.75
C GLU A 296 1.60 25.31 -10.03
N ASN A 297 0.31 25.06 -9.75
CA ASN A 297 -0.73 26.08 -9.89
C ASN A 297 -0.53 27.24 -8.89
N ILE A 298 -0.21 26.95 -7.63
CA ILE A 298 0.06 27.98 -6.61
C ILE A 298 1.28 28.81 -7.00
N ASN A 299 2.35 28.18 -7.48
CA ASN A 299 3.53 28.90 -7.94
C ASN A 299 3.21 29.80 -9.14
N ALA A 300 2.43 29.32 -10.11
CA ALA A 300 1.98 30.14 -11.24
C ALA A 300 1.10 31.33 -10.79
N GLU A 301 0.22 31.13 -9.80
CA GLU A 301 -0.60 32.20 -9.24
C GLU A 301 0.24 33.22 -8.47
N LEU A 302 1.21 32.77 -7.67
CA LEU A 302 2.16 33.62 -6.96
C LEU A 302 3.02 34.45 -7.93
N GLU A 303 3.50 33.84 -9.02
CA GLU A 303 4.25 34.55 -10.07
C GLU A 303 3.39 35.65 -10.71
N ALA A 304 2.14 35.33 -11.09
CA ALA A 304 1.21 36.33 -11.65
C ALA A 304 0.87 37.45 -10.65
N GLN A 305 0.77 37.13 -9.35
CA GLN A 305 0.52 38.11 -8.31
C GLN A 305 1.73 39.01 -8.07
N ALA A 306 2.94 38.46 -8.11
CA ALA A 306 4.19 39.21 -8.02
C ALA A 306 4.34 40.19 -9.20
N GLU A 307 4.04 39.76 -10.43
CA GLU A 307 4.07 40.61 -11.62
C GLU A 307 3.08 41.79 -11.53
N LYS A 308 1.85 41.52 -11.07
CA LYS A 308 0.85 42.57 -10.80
C LYS A 308 1.33 43.55 -9.74
N LEU A 309 1.94 43.06 -8.66
CA LEU A 309 2.44 43.90 -7.58
C LEU A 309 3.55 44.81 -8.10
N GLN A 310 4.48 44.28 -8.90
CA GLN A 310 5.56 45.04 -9.51
C GLN A 310 5.01 46.15 -10.42
N THR A 311 4.02 45.85 -11.26
CA THR A 311 3.38 46.86 -12.13
C THR A 311 2.69 47.95 -11.29
N SER A 312 1.96 47.56 -10.24
CA SER A 312 1.33 48.52 -9.34
C SER A 312 2.34 49.37 -8.57
N GLU A 313 3.50 48.83 -8.17
CA GLU A 313 4.58 49.59 -7.55
C GLU A 313 5.19 50.60 -8.53
N GLU A 314 5.40 50.21 -9.79
CA GLU A 314 5.87 51.11 -10.85
C GLU A 314 4.86 52.24 -11.12
N GLU A 315 3.57 51.93 -11.22
CA GLU A 315 2.50 52.93 -11.37
C GLU A 315 2.44 53.90 -10.18
N LEU A 316 2.51 53.38 -8.95
CA LEU A 316 2.54 54.19 -7.73
C LEU A 316 3.76 55.12 -7.70
N LYS A 317 4.91 54.64 -8.16
CA LYS A 317 6.13 55.45 -8.23
C LYS A 317 6.00 56.59 -9.23
N VAL A 318 5.42 56.32 -10.41
CA VAL A 318 5.10 57.37 -11.40
C VAL A 318 4.11 58.38 -10.81
N GLN A 319 3.03 57.93 -10.17
CA GLN A 319 2.08 58.82 -9.50
C GLN A 319 2.74 59.67 -8.42
N GLN A 320 3.65 59.11 -7.64
CA GLN A 320 4.39 59.84 -6.61
C GLN A 320 5.28 60.93 -7.23
N GLU A 321 5.95 60.64 -8.35
CA GLU A 321 6.75 61.61 -9.10
C GLU A 321 5.88 62.74 -9.69
N GLU A 322 4.75 62.40 -10.31
CA GLU A 322 3.78 63.38 -10.83
C GLU A 322 3.24 64.28 -9.71
N LEU A 323 2.92 63.71 -8.54
CA LEU A 323 2.38 64.44 -7.41
C LEU A 323 3.43 65.36 -6.76
N MET A 324 4.70 64.95 -6.75
CA MET A 324 5.81 65.83 -6.38
C MET A 324 5.97 67.01 -7.35
N GLN A 325 5.91 66.76 -8.66
CA GLN A 325 5.97 67.83 -9.66
C GLN A 325 4.78 68.79 -9.54
N ALA A 326 3.57 68.25 -9.38
CA ALA A 326 2.37 69.05 -9.20
C ALA A 326 2.45 69.90 -7.92
N ASN A 327 2.93 69.35 -6.81
CA ASN A 327 3.17 70.12 -5.58
C ASN A 327 4.19 71.24 -5.79
N GLN A 328 5.31 70.97 -6.49
CA GLN A 328 6.30 72.01 -6.81
C GLN A 328 5.71 73.12 -7.68
N GLU A 329 4.92 72.79 -8.70
CA GLU A 329 4.23 73.79 -9.52
C GLU A 329 3.24 74.60 -8.65
N LEU A 330 2.52 73.93 -7.75
CA LEU A 330 1.54 74.57 -6.87
C LEU A 330 2.22 75.53 -5.88
N GLU A 331 3.35 75.15 -5.31
CA GLU A 331 4.17 76.01 -4.45
C GLU A 331 4.67 77.24 -5.21
N GLU A 332 5.19 77.07 -6.42
CA GLU A 332 5.65 78.18 -7.26
C GLU A 332 4.50 79.11 -7.64
N ARG A 333 3.34 78.57 -8.01
CA ARG A 333 2.14 79.39 -8.27
C ARG A 333 1.66 80.12 -7.02
N THR A 334 1.70 79.48 -5.86
CA THR A 334 1.31 80.09 -4.58
C THR A 334 2.24 81.27 -4.28
N ARG A 335 3.55 81.09 -4.44
CA ARG A 335 4.54 82.16 -4.29
C ARG A 335 4.29 83.33 -5.26
N GLN A 336 4.04 83.05 -6.53
CA GLN A 336 3.73 84.09 -7.52
C GLN A 336 2.44 84.86 -7.18
N LEU A 337 1.43 84.15 -6.64
CA LEU A 337 0.20 84.78 -6.17
C LEU A 337 0.44 85.67 -4.94
N GLU A 338 1.27 85.22 -3.99
CA GLU A 338 1.66 86.02 -2.83
C GLU A 338 2.42 87.29 -3.24
N GLU A 339 3.38 87.17 -4.16
CA GLU A 339 4.12 88.32 -4.70
C GLU A 339 3.17 89.32 -5.42
N ARG A 340 2.24 88.82 -6.24
CA ARG A 340 1.23 89.67 -6.88
C ARG A 340 0.29 90.33 -5.86
N ASN A 341 -0.15 89.60 -4.85
CA ASN A 341 -1.00 90.16 -3.80
C ASN A 341 -0.27 91.26 -3.02
N ALA A 342 1.00 91.06 -2.67
CA ALA A 342 1.81 92.08 -2.02
C ALA A 342 1.92 93.36 -2.88
N LEU A 343 2.18 93.20 -4.19
CA LEU A 343 2.18 94.29 -5.16
C LEU A 343 0.84 95.01 -5.25
N ILE A 344 -0.27 94.26 -5.26
CA ILE A 344 -1.63 94.84 -5.29
C ILE A 344 -1.88 95.66 -4.02
N VAL A 345 -1.48 95.16 -2.84
CA VAL A 345 -1.62 95.88 -1.57
C VAL A 345 -0.81 97.18 -1.61
N GLU A 346 0.43 97.14 -2.10
CA GLU A 346 1.27 98.33 -2.27
C GLU A 346 0.62 99.35 -3.23
N ARG A 347 0.15 98.90 -4.41
CA ARG A 347 -0.53 99.77 -5.38
C ARG A 347 -1.81 100.37 -4.83
N ASN A 348 -2.60 99.62 -4.07
CA ASN A 348 -3.79 100.16 -3.42
C ASN A 348 -3.44 101.25 -2.42
N LEU A 349 -2.36 101.08 -1.66
CA LEU A 349 -1.88 102.11 -0.73
C LEU A 349 -1.42 103.38 -1.47
N GLU A 350 -0.67 103.24 -2.56
CA GLU A 350 -0.26 104.37 -3.41
C GLU A 350 -1.47 105.11 -4.01
N ILE A 351 -2.46 104.37 -4.50
CA ILE A 351 -3.69 104.94 -5.07
C ILE A 351 -4.45 105.72 -3.99
N GLN A 352 -4.56 105.17 -2.78
CA GLN A 352 -5.25 105.82 -1.68
C GLN A 352 -4.55 107.13 -1.26
N GLN A 353 -3.21 107.13 -1.18
CA GLN A 353 -2.44 108.35 -0.91
C GLN A 353 -2.65 109.41 -1.99
N LYS A 354 -2.60 109.03 -3.27
CA LYS A 354 -2.86 109.96 -4.38
C LYS A 354 -4.29 110.50 -4.37
N ALA A 355 -5.28 109.68 -4.00
CA ALA A 355 -6.66 110.11 -3.87
C ALA A 355 -6.82 111.16 -2.77
N GLU A 356 -6.19 110.95 -1.60
CA GLU A 356 -6.18 111.92 -0.50
C GLU A 356 -5.50 113.25 -0.90
N GLU A 357 -4.37 113.19 -1.61
CA GLU A 357 -3.66 114.38 -2.10
C GLU A 357 -4.49 115.17 -3.13
N LEU A 358 -5.18 114.46 -4.03
CA LEU A 358 -6.13 115.05 -4.98
C LEU A 358 -7.32 115.72 -4.29
N GLU A 359 -7.87 115.09 -3.25
CA GLU A 359 -8.97 115.64 -2.48
C GLU A 359 -8.57 116.95 -1.76
N LEU A 360 -7.39 116.96 -1.14
CA LEU A 360 -6.82 118.17 -0.53
C LEU A 360 -6.58 119.28 -1.56
N THR A 361 -6.01 118.95 -2.72
CA THR A 361 -5.77 119.90 -3.81
C THR A 361 -7.07 120.48 -4.34
N THR A 362 -8.10 119.66 -4.50
CA THR A 362 -9.44 120.08 -4.94
C THR A 362 -10.06 121.04 -3.92
N LYS A 363 -9.96 120.71 -2.63
CA LYS A 363 -10.46 121.57 -1.55
C LYS A 363 -9.75 122.92 -1.50
N TYR A 364 -8.42 122.94 -1.56
CA TYR A 364 -7.64 124.19 -1.61
C TYR A 364 -7.97 125.04 -2.83
N LYS A 365 -8.15 124.42 -4.00
CA LYS A 365 -8.55 125.13 -5.22
C LYS A 365 -9.94 125.76 -5.08
N SER A 366 -10.93 125.01 -4.57
CA SER A 366 -12.28 125.52 -4.36
C SER A 366 -12.34 126.65 -3.32
N GLU A 367 -11.60 126.54 -2.22
CA GLU A 367 -11.55 127.56 -1.17
C GLU A 367 -10.86 128.86 -1.63
N PHE A 368 -9.80 128.74 -2.44
CA PHE A 368 -9.13 129.88 -3.06
C PHE A 368 -10.02 130.63 -4.06
N LEU A 369 -10.72 129.90 -4.94
CA LEU A 369 -11.59 130.50 -5.95
C LEU A 369 -12.81 131.20 -5.33
N ALA A 370 -13.43 130.61 -4.30
CA ALA A 370 -14.56 131.22 -3.59
C ALA A 370 -14.16 132.52 -2.88
N ASN A 371 -12.99 132.55 -2.22
CA ASN A 371 -12.49 133.75 -1.54
C ASN A 371 -12.10 134.86 -2.53
N MET A 372 -11.38 134.53 -3.60
CA MET A 372 -10.99 135.54 -4.61
C MET A 372 -12.18 136.15 -5.35
N SER A 373 -13.23 135.36 -5.62
CA SER A 373 -14.47 135.87 -6.22
C SER A 373 -15.14 136.92 -5.34
N HIS A 374 -15.20 136.67 -4.02
CA HIS A 374 -15.89 137.56 -3.08
C HIS A 374 -15.13 138.87 -2.84
N GLU A 375 -13.79 138.82 -2.81
CA GLU A 375 -12.95 140.00 -2.57
C GLU A 375 -12.82 140.92 -3.80
N LEU A 376 -13.04 140.39 -5.02
CA LEU A 376 -13.03 141.20 -6.24
C LEU A 376 -14.41 141.83 -6.55
N ARG A 377 -15.51 141.11 -6.28
CA ARG A 377 -16.88 141.62 -6.55
C ARG A 377 -17.26 142.82 -5.68
N THR A 378 -16.87 142.82 -4.41
CA THR A 378 -17.28 143.84 -3.42
C THR A 378 -16.76 145.27 -3.75
N PRO A 379 -15.45 145.48 -4.01
CA PRO A 379 -14.95 146.81 -4.38
C PRO A 379 -15.43 147.25 -5.77
N LEU A 380 -15.56 146.34 -6.73
CA LEU A 380 -15.95 146.68 -8.11
C LEU A 380 -17.42 147.12 -8.21
N ASN A 381 -18.33 146.45 -7.51
CA ASN A 381 -19.73 146.89 -7.38
C ASN A 381 -19.84 148.26 -6.71
N SER A 382 -18.97 148.55 -5.74
CA SER A 382 -18.91 149.85 -5.07
C SER A 382 -18.47 150.95 -6.05
N ILE A 383 -17.47 150.69 -6.89
CA ILE A 383 -17.00 151.61 -7.94
C ILE A 383 -18.08 151.86 -9.01
N LEU A 384 -18.82 150.81 -9.41
CA LEU A 384 -19.95 150.91 -10.35
C LEU A 384 -21.12 151.73 -9.79
N LEU A 385 -21.43 151.58 -8.50
CA LEU A 385 -22.48 152.34 -7.83
C LEU A 385 -22.09 153.82 -7.70
N LEU A 386 -20.85 154.10 -7.28
CA LEU A 386 -20.32 155.45 -7.16
C LEU A 386 -20.24 156.15 -8.52
N SER A 387 -19.79 155.46 -9.57
CA SER A 387 -19.73 156.02 -10.93
C SER A 387 -21.13 156.32 -11.49
N ARG A 388 -22.14 155.50 -11.17
CA ARG A 388 -23.55 155.80 -11.51
C ARG A 388 -24.05 157.06 -10.81
N LEU A 389 -23.81 157.19 -9.50
CA LEU A 389 -24.24 158.37 -8.73
C LEU A 389 -23.57 159.65 -9.24
N MET A 390 -22.27 159.59 -9.57
CA MET A 390 -21.57 160.73 -10.17
C MET A 390 -22.07 161.05 -11.59
N GLY A 391 -22.44 160.04 -12.37
CA GLY A 391 -23.01 160.22 -13.72
C GLY A 391 -24.40 160.83 -13.75
N GLU A 392 -25.19 160.67 -12.68
CA GLU A 392 -26.51 161.29 -12.53
C GLU A 392 -26.42 162.79 -12.18
N ASN A 393 -25.29 163.24 -11.61
CA ASN A 393 -24.96 164.65 -11.31
C ASN A 393 -26.13 165.46 -10.71
N THR A 394 -26.84 164.86 -9.74
CA THR A 394 -28.11 165.37 -9.21
C THR A 394 -28.00 166.73 -8.53
N GLU A 395 -26.82 167.07 -7.99
CA GLU A 395 -26.53 168.35 -7.35
C GLU A 395 -25.94 169.42 -8.31
N ALA A 396 -25.81 169.09 -9.60
CA ALA A 396 -25.29 169.97 -10.67
C ALA A 396 -23.91 170.63 -10.36
N ASN A 397 -23.06 169.90 -9.64
CA ASN A 397 -21.74 170.38 -9.18
C ASN A 397 -20.55 169.82 -10.00
N LEU A 398 -20.79 168.86 -10.91
CA LEU A 398 -19.77 168.31 -11.81
C LEU A 398 -19.82 168.97 -13.20
N THR A 399 -18.64 169.16 -13.81
CA THR A 399 -18.51 169.67 -15.19
C THR A 399 -18.90 168.60 -16.21
N GLY A 400 -19.27 169.01 -17.44
CA GLY A 400 -19.71 168.07 -18.49
C GLY A 400 -18.70 166.95 -18.78
N GLU A 401 -17.41 167.28 -18.77
CA GLU A 401 -16.31 166.31 -18.97
C GLU A 401 -16.21 165.29 -17.81
N GLN A 402 -16.49 165.71 -16.57
CA GLN A 402 -16.45 164.84 -15.39
C GLN A 402 -17.63 163.85 -15.36
N VAL A 403 -18.81 164.28 -15.79
CA VAL A 403 -19.97 163.39 -15.95
C VAL A 403 -19.71 162.33 -17.02
N GLU A 404 -19.00 162.69 -18.09
CA GLU A 404 -18.64 161.78 -19.16
C GLU A 404 -17.63 160.72 -18.69
N TYR A 405 -16.61 161.10 -17.89
CA TYR A 405 -15.71 160.12 -17.25
C TYR A 405 -16.45 159.14 -16.32
N ALA A 406 -17.41 159.61 -15.52
CA ALA A 406 -18.22 158.75 -14.68
C ALA A 406 -19.06 157.75 -15.51
N LYS A 407 -19.63 158.19 -16.63
CA LYS A 407 -20.35 157.33 -17.58
C LYS A 407 -19.43 156.31 -18.27
N VAL A 408 -18.18 156.67 -18.59
CA VAL A 408 -17.19 155.72 -19.15
C VAL A 408 -16.82 154.63 -18.14
N ILE A 409 -16.61 155.00 -16.87
CA ILE A 409 -16.35 154.02 -15.79
C ILE A 409 -17.57 153.11 -15.58
N GLN A 410 -18.79 153.67 -15.62
CA GLN A 410 -20.02 152.91 -15.50
C GLN A 410 -20.26 151.97 -16.69
N SER A 411 -19.96 152.38 -17.92
CA SER A 411 -20.17 151.55 -19.11
C SER A 411 -19.12 150.44 -19.27
N SER A 412 -17.92 150.64 -18.73
CA SER A 412 -16.82 149.67 -18.81
C SER A 412 -16.83 148.64 -17.68
N GLY A 413 -17.41 148.99 -16.52
CA GLY A 413 -17.39 148.10 -15.34
C GLY A 413 -18.22 146.81 -15.43
N PRO A 414 -19.38 146.73 -16.13
CA PRO A 414 -20.12 145.47 -16.30
C PRO A 414 -19.35 144.45 -17.16
N GLY A 415 -18.59 144.93 -18.15
CA GLY A 415 -17.73 144.07 -18.98
C GLY A 415 -16.57 143.46 -18.19
N LEU A 416 -16.01 144.21 -17.24
CA LEU A 416 -14.96 143.70 -16.34
C LEU A 416 -15.50 142.65 -15.34
N LEU A 417 -16.73 142.84 -14.85
CA LEU A 417 -17.39 141.89 -13.94
C LEU A 417 -17.64 140.53 -14.61
N SER A 418 -18.14 140.54 -15.86
CA SER A 418 -18.37 139.30 -16.62
C SER A 418 -17.10 138.50 -16.90
N LEU A 419 -15.98 139.20 -17.14
CA LEU A 419 -14.68 138.53 -17.38
C LEU A 419 -14.11 137.89 -16.10
N ILE A 420 -14.34 138.52 -14.95
CA ILE A 420 -13.96 137.96 -13.65
C ILE A 420 -14.80 136.73 -13.32
N ASP A 421 -16.10 136.75 -13.62
CA ASP A 421 -16.99 135.60 -13.41
C ASP A 421 -16.61 134.39 -14.32
N GLU A 422 -16.22 134.62 -15.58
CA GLU A 422 -15.80 133.54 -16.52
C GLU A 422 -14.46 132.86 -16.17
N ILE A 423 -13.58 133.52 -15.42
CA ILE A 423 -12.26 132.96 -15.04
C ILE A 423 -12.34 132.21 -13.70
N LEU A 424 -13.36 132.48 -12.88
CA LEU A 424 -13.50 131.97 -11.51
C LEU A 424 -14.52 130.83 -11.37
N ASP A 425 -15.47 130.68 -12.31
CA ASP A 425 -16.24 129.44 -12.54
C ASP A 425 -15.41 128.42 -13.35
#